data_AF-A0A1I2VE48-F1
#
_entry.id   AF-A0A1I2VE48-F1
#
_cell.length_a   1.000
_cell.length_b   1.000
_cell.length_c   1.000
_cell.angle_alpha   90.00
_cell.angle_beta   90.00
_cell.angle_gamma   90.00
#
_symmetry.space_group_name_H-M   'P 1'
#
loop_
_entity.id
_entity.type
_entity.pdbx_description
1 polymer ?
#
loop_
_entity_poly.entity_id
_entity_poly.type
_entity_poly.pdbx_seq_one_letter_code
_entity_poly.pdbx_strand_id
1 'polypeptide(L)'
;MVVQHNMAAMNTNRQLGISSSTLSGHTEKLSSGYKINRASDDAAGLSISEKMRSQIRGLNKASDNAQNGISLIQTAEGALNETHDILQR
;
A
#
# COMPACT_ATOMS: atom_id res chain seq x y z
N MET A 1 -29.76 -8.06 48.53
CA MET A 1 -29.37 -7.49 47.23
C MET A 1 -28.20 -8.26 46.60
N VAL A 2 -28.43 -9.52 46.20
CA VAL A 2 -27.51 -10.33 45.36
C VAL A 2 -28.30 -11.02 44.23
N VAL A 3 -29.64 -11.04 44.32
CA VAL A 3 -30.54 -11.75 43.40
C VAL A 3 -30.97 -10.89 42.19
N GLN A 4 -31.02 -9.55 42.31
CA GLN A 4 -31.43 -8.67 41.20
C GLN A 4 -30.30 -8.31 40.23
N HIS A 5 -29.05 -8.30 40.68
CA HIS A 5 -27.90 -7.89 39.87
C HIS A 5 -26.66 -8.72 40.22
N ASN A 6 -26.10 -9.40 39.22
CA ASN A 6 -24.86 -10.13 39.36
C ASN A 6 -23.70 -9.32 38.75
N MET A 7 -23.13 -8.44 39.57
CA MET A 7 -22.05 -7.54 39.15
C MET A 7 -20.79 -8.29 38.68
N ALA A 8 -20.50 -9.46 39.27
CA ALA A 8 -19.39 -10.31 38.86
C ALA A 8 -19.60 -10.85 37.43
N ALA A 9 -20.78 -11.43 37.17
CA ALA A 9 -21.12 -11.91 35.83
C ALA A 9 -21.17 -10.76 34.80
N MET A 10 -21.69 -9.59 35.16
CA MET A 10 -21.69 -8.42 34.28
C MET A 10 -20.27 -7.94 33.96
N ASN A 11 -19.35 -7.96 34.93
CA ASN A 11 -17.96 -7.60 34.69
C ASN A 11 -17.23 -8.62 33.81
N THR A 12 -17.45 -9.92 34.07
CA THR A 12 -16.92 -10.99 33.21
C THR A 12 -17.44 -10.89 31.78
N ASN A 13 -18.73 -10.60 31.58
CA ASN A 13 -19.30 -10.40 30.25
C ASN A 13 -18.71 -9.17 29.53
N ARG A 14 -18.47 -8.07 30.26
CA ARG A 14 -17.77 -6.91 29.72
C ARG A 14 -16.35 -7.26 29.28
N GLN A 15 -15.61 -7.99 30.12
CA GLN A 15 -14.23 -8.41 29.81
C GLN A 15 -14.18 -9.38 28.64
N LEU A 16 -15.17 -10.28 28.52
CA LEU A 16 -15.34 -11.16 27.37
C LEU A 16 -15.57 -10.36 26.08
N GLY A 17 -16.45 -9.36 26.11
CA GLY A 17 -16.70 -8.48 24.98
C GLY A 17 -15.44 -7.73 24.51
N ILE A 18 -14.67 -7.18 25.44
CA ILE A 18 -13.38 -6.53 25.13
C ILE A 18 -12.40 -7.52 24.49
N SER A 19 -12.25 -8.71 25.09
CA SER A 19 -11.32 -9.73 24.60
C SER A 19 -11.71 -10.23 23.21
N SER A 20 -13.02 -10.44 22.96
CA SER A 20 -13.53 -10.81 21.65
C SER A 20 -13.28 -9.72 20.60
N SER A 21 -13.45 -8.44 20.95
CA SER A 21 -13.17 -7.33 20.04
C SER A 21 -11.68 -7.26 19.67
N THR A 22 -10.79 -7.44 20.64
CA THR A 22 -9.34 -7.47 20.41
C THR A 22 -8.93 -8.65 19.53
N LEU A 23 -9.50 -9.84 19.78
CA LEU A 23 -9.26 -11.02 18.94
C LEU A 23 -9.70 -10.80 17.49
N SER A 24 -10.86 -10.18 17.27
CA SER A 24 -11.33 -9.83 15.92
C SER A 24 -10.36 -8.88 15.21
N GLY A 25 -9.84 -7.87 15.92
CA GLY A 25 -8.82 -6.95 15.36
C GLY A 25 -7.49 -7.63 15.01
N HIS A 26 -7.04 -8.60 15.83
CA HIS A 26 -5.86 -9.40 15.50
C HIS A 26 -6.10 -10.32 14.31
N THR A 27 -7.27 -10.94 14.23
CA THR A 27 -7.66 -11.81 13.12
C THR A 27 -7.71 -11.03 11.79
N GLU A 28 -8.18 -9.78 11.81
CA GLU A 28 -8.16 -8.89 10.64
C GLU A 28 -6.73 -8.62 10.14
N LYS A 29 -5.78 -8.34 11.05
CA LYS A 29 -4.37 -8.11 10.71
C LYS A 29 -3.68 -9.37 10.19
N LEU A 30 -3.99 -10.53 10.77
CA LEU A 30 -3.48 -11.81 10.29
C LEU A 30 -4.02 -12.14 8.90
N SER A 31 -5.33 -11.92 8.67
CA SER A 31 -5.96 -12.22 7.38
C SER A 31 -5.53 -11.28 6.26
N SER A 32 -5.25 -10.00 6.56
CA SER A 32 -4.78 -9.05 5.55
C SER A 32 -3.28 -9.14 5.29
N GLY A 33 -2.52 -9.65 6.27
CA GLY A 33 -1.05 -9.61 6.27
C GLY A 33 -0.45 -8.21 6.48
N TYR A 34 -1.29 -7.18 6.67
CA TYR A 34 -0.86 -5.83 6.94
C TYR A 34 -0.97 -5.49 8.43
N LYS A 35 0.07 -4.84 8.95
CA LYS A 35 0.09 -4.34 10.33
C LYS A 35 -0.92 -3.21 10.57
N ILE A 36 -1.12 -2.36 9.56
CA ILE A 36 -2.01 -1.18 9.60
C ILE A 36 -3.09 -1.39 8.55
N ASN A 37 -4.31 -1.71 8.98
CA ASN A 37 -5.45 -1.92 8.08
C ASN A 37 -6.39 -0.71 8.05
N ARG A 38 -6.47 0.03 9.16
CA ARG A 38 -7.37 1.17 9.32
C ARG A 38 -6.60 2.40 9.76
N ALA A 39 -7.11 3.59 9.44
CA ALA A 39 -6.56 4.85 9.94
C ALA A 39 -6.59 4.93 11.48
N SER A 40 -7.49 4.18 12.13
CA SER A 40 -7.56 4.07 13.59
C SER A 40 -6.43 3.26 14.22
N ASP A 41 -5.75 2.39 13.45
CA ASP A 41 -4.59 1.63 13.94
C ASP A 41 -3.36 2.53 14.07
N ASP A 42 -3.08 3.31 13.02
CA ASP A 42 -1.98 4.29 12.95
C ASP A 42 -2.22 5.24 11.76
N ALA A 43 -2.79 6.42 12.04
CA ALA A 43 -3.10 7.40 11.00
C ALA A 43 -1.83 7.95 10.33
N ALA A 44 -0.75 8.15 11.08
CA ALA A 44 0.51 8.68 10.57
C ALA A 44 1.22 7.63 9.71
N GLY A 45 1.31 6.39 10.21
CA GLY A 45 1.88 5.26 9.49
C GLY A 45 1.11 4.95 8.21
N LEU A 46 -0.22 5.00 8.23
CA LEU A 46 -1.05 4.84 7.04
C LEU A 46 -0.75 5.93 6.00
N SER A 47 -0.72 7.20 6.41
CA SER A 47 -0.44 8.33 5.51
C SER A 47 0.96 8.23 4.87
N ILE A 48 1.98 7.87 5.66
CA ILE A 48 3.33 7.63 5.15
C ILE A 48 3.34 6.45 4.16
N SER A 49 2.65 5.35 4.49
CA SER A 49 2.58 4.18 3.61
C SER A 49 1.93 4.50 2.26
N GLU A 50 0.87 5.30 2.25
CA GLU A 50 0.20 5.72 1.02
C GLU A 50 1.03 6.73 0.22
N LYS A 51 1.75 7.63 0.89
CA LYS A 51 2.75 8.49 0.23
C LYS A 51 3.83 7.65 -0.46
N MET A 52 4.39 6.66 0.23
CA MET A 52 5.40 5.76 -0.36
C MET A 52 4.81 4.94 -1.52
N ARG A 53 3.60 4.40 -1.37
CA ARG A 53 2.91 3.67 -2.45
C ARG A 53 2.70 4.54 -3.68
N SER A 54 2.32 5.81 -3.49
CA SER A 54 2.20 6.79 -4.57
C SER A 54 3.54 7.06 -5.25
N GLN A 55 4.60 7.29 -4.47
CA GLN A 55 5.95 7.50 -4.99
C GLN A 55 6.46 6.30 -5.80
N ILE A 56 6.27 5.07 -5.31
CA ILE A 56 6.65 3.84 -6.01
C ILE A 56 5.94 3.76 -7.37
N ARG A 57 4.62 4.01 -7.41
CA ARG A 57 3.87 4.03 -8.68
C ARG A 57 4.40 5.11 -9.62
N GLY A 58 4.71 6.29 -9.11
CA GLY A 58 5.30 7.39 -9.87
C GLY A 58 6.67 7.04 -10.45
N LEU A 59 7.54 6.43 -9.65
CA LEU A 59 8.87 5.98 -10.07
C LEU A 59 8.80 4.88 -11.13
N ASN A 60 7.88 3.91 -10.99
CA ASN A 60 7.68 2.88 -12.01
C ASN A 60 7.27 3.51 -13.35
N LYS A 61 6.35 4.49 -13.33
CA LYS A 61 5.97 5.21 -14.55
C LYS A 61 7.10 6.07 -15.11
N ALA A 62 7.90 6.68 -14.26
CA ALA A 62 9.09 7.41 -14.69
C ALA A 62 10.11 6.48 -15.38
N SER A 63 10.28 5.27 -14.87
CA SER A 63 11.12 4.23 -15.49
C SER A 63 10.59 3.82 -16.87
N ASP A 64 9.29 3.53 -16.98
CA ASP A 64 8.64 3.22 -18.27
C ASP A 64 8.84 4.37 -19.28
N ASN A 65 8.66 5.62 -18.84
CA ASN A 65 8.83 6.81 -19.67
C ASN A 65 10.29 6.99 -20.12
N ALA A 66 11.26 6.74 -19.23
CA ALA A 66 12.67 6.78 -19.58
C ALA A 66 13.01 5.73 -20.65
N GLN A 67 12.49 4.51 -20.51
CA GLN A 67 12.67 3.45 -21.51
C GLN A 67 12.06 3.81 -22.86
N ASN A 68 10.89 4.44 -22.87
CA ASN A 68 10.26 4.94 -24.09
C ASN A 68 11.09 6.06 -24.73
N GLY A 69 11.64 6.97 -23.92
CA GLY A 69 12.56 8.02 -24.39
C GLY A 69 13.82 7.44 -25.04
N ILE A 70 14.42 6.41 -24.43
CA ILE A 70 15.56 5.69 -25.00
C ILE A 70 15.17 5.06 -26.34
N SER A 71 14.02 4.37 -26.41
CA SER A 71 13.56 3.71 -27.63
C SER A 71 13.30 4.71 -28.77
N LEU A 72 12.78 5.90 -28.43
CA LEU A 72 12.59 7.00 -29.38
C LEU A 72 13.93 7.51 -29.93
N ILE A 73 14.91 7.73 -29.05
CA ILE A 73 16.25 8.18 -29.44
C ILE A 73 16.90 7.15 -30.35
N GLN A 74 16.85 5.86 -30.00
CA GLN A 74 17.38 4.78 -30.83
C GLN A 74 16.73 4.73 -32.22
N THR A 75 15.42 4.98 -32.30
CA THR A 75 14.70 5.05 -33.59
C THR A 75 15.19 6.25 -34.41
N ALA A 76 15.39 7.40 -33.77
CA ALA A 76 15.92 8.59 -34.43
C ALA A 76 17.37 8.41 -34.89
N GLU A 77 18.23 7.80 -34.07
CA GLU A 77 19.61 7.47 -34.43
C GLU A 77 19.66 6.51 -35.63
N GLY A 78 18.80 5.49 -35.66
CA GLY A 78 18.67 4.59 -36.80
C GLY A 78 18.30 5.31 -38.09
N ALA A 79 17.31 6.21 -38.03
CA ALA A 79 16.91 7.02 -39.18
C ALA A 79 18.01 7.99 -39.64
N LEU A 80 18.74 8.62 -38.71
CA LEU A 80 19.84 9.52 -39.04
C LEU A 80 21.02 8.79 -39.70
N ASN A 81 21.32 7.57 -39.26
CA ASN A 81 22.34 6.75 -39.91
C ASN A 81 21.99 6.47 -41.38
N GLU A 82 20.73 6.15 -41.69
CA GLU A 82 20.28 5.97 -43.07
C GLU A 82 20.43 7.26 -43.90
N THR A 83 20.11 8.42 -43.33
CA THR A 83 20.35 9.70 -44.03
C THR A 83 21.84 9.97 -44.27
N HIS A 84 22.71 9.57 -43.35
CA HIS A 84 24.15 9.72 -43.49
C HIS A 84 24.69 8.84 -44.62
N ASP A 85 24.23 7.58 -44.70
CA ASP A 85 24.59 6.64 -45.76
C ASP A 85 24.14 7.14 -47.13
N ILE A 86 22.97 7.79 -47.23
CA ILE A 86 22.49 8.42 -48.46
C ILE A 86 23.40 9.59 -48.88
N LEU A 87 23.85 10.43 -47.94
CA LEU A 87 24.71 11.58 -48.24
C LEU A 87 26.14 11.19 -48.67
N GLN A 88 26.63 10.04 -48.21
CA GLN A 88 27.95 9.53 -48.59
C GLN A 88 27.96 8.80 -49.94
N ARG A 89 26.80 8.47 -50.50
CA ARG A 89 26.68 7.85 -51.84
C ARG A 89 26.65 8.89 -52.95
#